data_AF-A0A4Q7LU60-F1
#
_entry.id   AF-A0A4Q7LU60-F1
#
_cell.length_a   1.000
_cell.length_b   1.000
_cell.length_c   1.000
_cell.angle_alpha   90.00
_cell.angle_beta   90.00
_cell.angle_gamma   90.00
#
_symmetry.space_group_name_H-M   'P 1'
#
loop_
_entity.id
_entity.type
_entity.pdbx_description
1 polymer ?
#
loop_
_entity_poly.entity_id
_entity_poly.type
_entity_poly.pdbx_seq_one_letter_code
_entity_poly.pdbx_strand_id
1 'polypeptide(L)'
;MTTDAFDLDVSPEHPVDEAAFAAIERERLLAAIAALPADLRAGMTGILVDGRSYSDVSQDLGVRQSELVRAVQRGKAIILRSIAPQAS
;
A
#
# COMPACT_ATOMS: atom_id res chain seq x y z
N MET A 1 -19.54 8.15 -7.76
CA MET A 1 -18.51 7.21 -8.25
C MET A 1 -17.32 8.06 -8.61
N THR A 2 -16.35 8.19 -7.70
CA THR A 2 -15.18 9.06 -7.87
C THR A 2 -13.96 8.28 -7.41
N THR A 3 -13.45 7.42 -8.30
CA THR A 3 -12.30 6.55 -8.04
C THR A 3 -11.04 7.17 -8.67
N ASP A 4 -10.88 8.49 -8.53
CA ASP A 4 -9.91 9.29 -9.32
C ASP A 4 -8.81 9.93 -8.46
N ALA A 5 -8.64 9.47 -7.21
CA ALA A 5 -7.61 9.97 -6.29
C ALA A 5 -6.34 9.10 -6.29
N PHE A 6 -6.41 7.87 -6.82
CA PHE A 6 -5.30 6.94 -6.86
C PHE A 6 -4.82 6.79 -8.29
N ASP A 7 -4.05 7.79 -8.72
CA ASP A 7 -3.25 7.72 -9.93
C ASP A 7 -2.35 6.46 -9.85
N LEU A 8 -2.72 5.45 -10.65
CA LEU A 8 -2.08 4.15 -10.71
C LEU A 8 -0.77 4.20 -11.51
N ASP A 9 -0.33 5.36 -12.02
CA ASP A 9 0.96 5.50 -12.70
C ASP A 9 2.14 5.63 -11.71
N VAL A 10 2.23 4.68 -10.78
CA VAL A 10 3.39 4.56 -9.90
C VAL A 10 4.43 3.71 -10.61
N SER A 11 5.34 4.39 -11.31
CA SER A 11 6.49 3.73 -11.91
C SER A 11 7.38 3.14 -10.79
N PRO A 12 7.83 1.88 -10.89
CA PRO A 12 8.62 1.20 -9.85
C PRO A 12 10.04 1.78 -9.65
N GLU A 13 10.35 2.90 -10.28
CA GLU A 13 11.70 3.48 -10.40
C GLU A 13 12.15 4.26 -9.16
N HIS A 14 11.22 4.58 -8.25
CA HIS A 14 11.56 5.21 -6.98
C HIS A 14 11.40 4.24 -5.80
N PRO A 15 12.49 3.93 -5.06
CA PRO A 15 12.37 3.16 -3.84
C PRO A 15 11.47 3.90 -2.85
N VAL A 16 10.59 3.15 -2.18
CA VAL A 16 9.77 3.66 -1.08
C VAL A 16 10.70 4.18 0.00
N ASP A 17 10.48 5.40 0.47
CA ASP A 17 11.14 5.89 1.68
C ASP A 17 10.55 5.17 2.89
N GLU A 18 11.18 4.06 3.27
CA GLU A 18 10.74 3.20 4.36
C GLU A 18 10.77 3.92 5.72
N ALA A 19 11.65 4.92 5.90
CA ALA A 19 11.69 5.70 7.14
C ALA A 19 10.49 6.66 7.22
N ALA A 20 10.19 7.37 6.13
CA ALA A 20 8.99 8.20 6.04
C ALA A 20 7.71 7.37 6.19
N PHE A 21 7.67 6.16 5.61
CA PHE A 21 6.51 5.27 5.73
C PHE A 21 6.32 4.79 7.16
N ALA A 22 7.41 4.40 7.84
CA ALA A 22 7.38 3.98 9.24
C ALA A 22 6.97 5.12 10.21
N ALA A 23 7.18 6.37 9.83
CA ALA A 23 6.78 7.55 10.61
C ALA A 23 5.29 7.91 10.47
N ILE A 24 4.52 7.21 9.64
CA ILE A 24 3.07 7.46 9.51
C ILE A 24 2.35 6.98 10.77
N GLU A 25 1.61 7.90 11.41
CA GLU A 25 0.75 7.58 12.55
C GLU A 25 -0.25 6.46 12.21
N ARG A 26 -0.44 5.53 13.15
CA ARG A 26 -1.21 4.30 12.92
C ARG A 26 -2.62 4.56 12.39
N GLU A 27 -3.35 5.50 12.96
CA GLU A 27 -4.72 5.83 12.51
C GLU A 27 -4.74 6.38 11.08
N ARG A 28 -3.75 7.20 10.73
CA ARG A 28 -3.60 7.76 9.39
C ARG A 28 -3.23 6.69 8.38
N LEU A 29 -2.37 5.73 8.76
CA LEU A 29 -2.03 4.58 7.95
C LEU A 29 -3.26 3.70 7.67
N LEU A 30 -4.06 3.40 8.69
CA LEU A 30 -5.28 2.59 8.53
C LEU A 30 -6.29 3.26 7.59
N ALA A 31 -6.51 4.57 7.74
CA ALA A 31 -7.39 5.33 6.86
C ALA A 31 -6.87 5.32 5.40
N ALA A 32 -5.56 5.49 5.22
CA ALA A 32 -4.94 5.46 3.89
C ALA A 32 -5.04 4.08 3.23
N ILE A 33 -4.80 2.99 3.98
CA ILE A 33 -5.00 1.61 3.49
C ILE A 33 -6.47 1.38 3.10
N ALA A 34 -7.43 1.85 3.90
CA ALA A 34 -8.85 1.66 3.63
C ALA A 34 -9.31 2.34 2.33
N ALA A 35 -8.65 3.44 1.96
CA ALA A 35 -8.93 4.21 0.75
C ALA A 35 -8.31 3.59 -0.51
N LEU A 36 -7.31 2.71 -0.40
CA LEU A 36 -6.68 2.06 -1.57
C LEU A 36 -7.67 1.26 -2.43
N PRO A 37 -7.40 1.11 -3.74
CA PRO A 37 -8.04 0.12 -4.59
C PRO A 37 -8.03 -1.29 -3.98
N ALA A 38 -9.09 -2.08 -4.24
CA ALA A 38 -9.35 -3.34 -3.54
C ALA A 38 -8.22 -4.38 -3.71
N ASP A 39 -7.60 -4.40 -4.88
CA ASP A 39 -6.46 -5.24 -5.25
C ASP A 39 -5.20 -4.94 -4.40
N LEU A 40 -4.98 -3.69 -4.02
CA LEU A 40 -3.87 -3.28 -3.14
C LEU A 40 -4.25 -3.41 -1.66
N ARG A 41 -5.48 -3.01 -1.32
CA ARG A 41 -5.97 -2.95 0.06
C ARG A 41 -5.93 -4.30 0.77
N ALA A 42 -6.34 -5.38 0.09
CA ALA A 42 -6.38 -6.71 0.70
C ALA A 42 -4.98 -7.20 1.12
N GLY A 43 -3.98 -7.05 0.23
CA GLY A 43 -2.60 -7.38 0.54
C GLY A 43 -2.00 -6.50 1.62
N MET A 44 -2.21 -5.17 1.54
CA MET A 44 -1.72 -4.21 2.53
C MET A 44 -2.30 -4.47 3.92
N THR A 45 -3.58 -4.80 4.02
CA THR A 45 -4.24 -5.12 5.31
C THR A 45 -3.64 -6.39 5.91
N GLY A 46 -3.58 -7.48 5.15
CA GLY A 46 -3.05 -8.75 5.65
C GLY A 46 -1.61 -8.65 6.16
N ILE A 47 -0.77 -7.87 5.47
CA ILE A 47 0.64 -7.73 5.83
C ILE A 47 0.88 -6.70 6.94
N LEU A 48 0.33 -5.49 6.79
CA LEU A 48 0.71 -4.35 7.64
C LEU A 48 -0.24 -4.14 8.83
N VAL A 49 -1.47 -4.64 8.74
CA VAL A 49 -2.47 -4.50 9.81
C VAL A 49 -2.60 -5.79 10.60
N ASP A 50 -2.76 -6.91 9.91
CA ASP A 50 -2.97 -8.21 10.54
C ASP A 50 -1.65 -8.91 10.90
N GLY A 51 -0.51 -8.41 10.41
CA GLY A 51 0.82 -8.94 10.71
C GLY A 51 1.08 -10.35 10.15
N ARG A 52 0.35 -10.75 9.10
CA ARG A 52 0.48 -12.07 8.49
C ARG A 52 1.72 -12.15 7.60
N SER A 53 2.16 -13.38 7.31
CA SER A 53 3.25 -13.60 6.39
C SER A 53 2.83 -13.35 4.93
N TYR A 54 3.80 -12.99 4.08
CA TYR A 54 3.56 -12.87 2.64
C TYR A 54 3.10 -14.19 2.00
N SER A 55 3.56 -15.34 2.48
CA SER A 55 3.11 -16.64 1.95
C SER A 55 1.62 -16.86 2.24
N ASP A 56 1.18 -16.67 3.48
CA ASP A 56 -0.21 -16.94 3.87
C ASP A 56 -1.18 -16.01 3.16
N VAL A 57 -0.86 -14.71 3.11
CA VAL A 57 -1.70 -13.72 2.42
C VAL A 57 -1.73 -13.99 0.91
N SER A 58 -0.61 -14.37 0.30
CA SER A 58 -0.60 -14.68 -1.14
C SER A 58 -1.45 -15.91 -1.49
N GLN A 59 -1.43 -16.94 -0.64
CA GLN A 59 -2.23 -18.15 -0.82
C GLN A 59 -3.73 -17.86 -0.66
N ASP A 60 -4.12 -17.13 0.38
CA ASP A 60 -5.52 -16.74 0.62
C ASP A 60 -6.09 -15.87 -0.50
N LEU A 61 -5.28 -14.97 -1.05
CA LEU A 61 -5.68 -14.10 -2.15
C LEU A 61 -5.61 -14.79 -3.52
N GLY A 62 -5.05 -16.00 -3.61
CA GLY A 62 -4.88 -16.72 -4.86
C GLY A 62 -3.92 -16.04 -5.85
N VAL A 63 -2.92 -15.31 -5.35
CA VAL A 63 -1.92 -14.58 -6.16
C VAL A 63 -0.52 -15.13 -5.94
N ARG A 64 0.42 -14.81 -6.84
CA ARG A 64 1.82 -15.17 -6.60
C ARG A 64 2.38 -14.32 -5.47
N GLN A 65 3.22 -14.90 -4.61
CA GLN A 65 3.89 -14.15 -3.54
C GLN A 65 4.68 -12.95 -4.08
N SER A 66 5.35 -13.09 -5.23
CA SER A 66 6.08 -11.99 -5.87
C SER A 66 5.17 -10.86 -6.37
N GLU A 67 3.94 -11.17 -6.77
CA GLU A 67 2.93 -10.17 -7.14
C GLU A 67 2.44 -9.43 -5.89
N LEU A 68 2.21 -10.14 -4.79
CA LEU A 68 1.85 -9.53 -3.51
C LEU A 68 2.95 -8.57 -3.00
N VAL A 69 4.22 -8.98 -3.08
CA VAL A 69 5.35 -8.10 -2.71
C VAL A 69 5.33 -6.80 -3.51
N ARG A 70 5.11 -6.87 -4.82
CA ARG A 70 5.01 -5.68 -5.68
C ARG A 70 3.78 -4.83 -5.36
N ALA A 71 2.63 -5.47 -5.09
CA ALA A 71 1.41 -4.78 -4.70
C ALA A 71 1.59 -4.02 -3.38
N VAL A 72 2.24 -4.62 -2.38
CA VAL A 72 2.56 -3.96 -1.11
C VAL A 72 3.52 -2.79 -1.32
N GLN A 73 4.59 -2.98 -2.09
CA GLN A 73 5.53 -1.89 -2.41
C GLN A 73 4.84 -0.71 -3.11
N ARG A 74 3.98 -0.99 -4.10
CA ARG A 74 3.17 0.02 -4.76
C ARG A 74 2.19 0.69 -3.80
N GLY A 75 1.52 -0.06 -2.94
CA GLY A 75 0.62 0.45 -1.92
C GLY A 75 1.31 1.41 -0.96
N LYS A 76 2.53 1.09 -0.50
CA LYS A 76 3.35 1.99 0.31
C LYS A 76 3.67 3.30 -0.41
N ALA A 77 4.12 3.22 -1.67
CA ALA A 77 4.44 4.41 -2.47
C ALA A 77 3.22 5.33 -2.66
N ILE A 78 2.05 4.75 -2.97
CA ILE A 78 0.79 5.49 -3.11
C ILE A 78 0.43 6.20 -1.80
N ILE A 79 0.50 5.48 -0.68
CA ILE A 79 0.18 6.04 0.64
C ILE A 79 1.12 7.21 0.96
N LEU A 80 2.44 7.06 0.76
CA LEU A 80 3.40 8.14 0.96
C LEU A 80 3.06 9.38 0.15
N ARG A 81 2.80 9.22 -1.16
CA ARG A 81 2.42 10.34 -2.04
C ARG A 81 1.12 11.01 -1.59
N SER A 82 0.14 10.25 -1.11
CA SER A 82 -1.14 10.79 -0.65
C SER A 82 -1.06 11.55 0.67
N ILE A 83 -0.05 11.23 1.50
CA ILE A 83 0.14 11.76 2.85
C ILE A 83 1.16 12.90 2.87
N ALA A 84 2.14 12.85 1.98
CA ALA A 84 3.13 13.90 1.81
C ALA A 84 2.38 15.24 1.58
N PRO A 85 2.73 16.30 2.34
CA PRO A 85 2.20 17.62 2.03
C PRO A 85 2.61 17.94 0.60
N GLN A 86 1.64 18.09 -0.29
CA GLN A 86 1.87 18.61 -1.63
C GLN A 86 2.56 19.96 -1.43
N ALA A 87 3.86 20.02 -1.75
CA ALA A 87 4.62 21.26 -1.67
C ALA A 87 3.85 22.30 -2.50
N SER A 88 3.22 23.24 -1.81
CA SER A 88 2.54 24.40 -2.39
C SER A 88 3.55 25.50 -2.65
#